data_AF-A0A5D2RG93-F1
#
_entry.id   AF-A0A5D2RG93-F1
#
_cell.length_a   1.000
_cell.length_b   1.000
_cell.length_c   1.000
_cell.angle_alpha   90.00
_cell.angle_beta   90.00
_cell.angle_gamma   90.00
#
_symmetry.space_group_name_H-M   'P 1'
#
loop_
_entity.id
_entity.type
_entity.pdbx_description
1 polymer ?
#
loop_
_entity_poly.entity_id
_entity_poly.type
_entity_poly.pdbx_seq_one_letter_code
_entity_poly.pdbx_strand_id
1 'polypeptide(L)'
;MIACALWTIWTSRNRFIHEAEIKLGSQIADFMSNYLKEQDGLNTNLPVRQFHIGRWVALNGLRLKINFDATFNKKRNESCSELVIRNEKAEVICSKTVMHVNIPSIFAAEAMACF
;
A
#
# COMPACT_ATOMS: atom_id res chain seq x y z
N MET A 1 10.33 -10.62 7.00
CA MET A 1 11.50 -9.88 7.53
C MET A 1 11.87 -8.68 6.65
N ILE A 2 12.36 -8.87 5.41
CA ILE A 2 12.76 -7.76 4.51
C ILE A 2 11.59 -6.81 4.21
N ALA A 3 10.40 -7.35 3.92
CA ALA A 3 9.21 -6.54 3.69
C ALA A 3 8.78 -5.71 4.92
N CYS A 4 8.92 -6.25 6.14
CA CYS A 4 8.57 -5.55 7.38
C CYS A 4 9.51 -4.37 7.64
N ALA A 5 10.80 -4.55 7.39
CA ALA A 5 11.79 -3.48 7.49
C ALA A 5 11.52 -2.39 6.46
N LEU A 6 11.30 -2.76 5.19
CA LEU A 6 11.00 -1.82 4.11
C LEU A 6 9.73 -1.00 4.41
N TRP A 7 8.68 -1.67 4.86
CA TRP A 7 7.41 -1.05 5.26
C TRP A 7 7.60 -0.06 6.42
N THR A 8 8.39 -0.42 7.43
CA THR A 8 8.63 0.43 8.60
C THR A 8 9.44 1.67 8.24
N ILE A 9 10.46 1.54 7.40
CA ILE A 9 11.25 2.68 6.89
C ILE A 9 10.34 3.61 6.07
N TRP A 10 9.57 3.03 5.15
CA TRP A 10 8.64 3.78 4.31
C TRP A 10 7.58 4.54 5.14
N THR A 11 6.97 3.87 6.12
CA THR A 11 5.99 4.49 7.03
C THR A 11 6.60 5.62 7.83
N SER A 12 7.80 5.42 8.39
CA SER A 12 8.50 6.46 9.15
C SER A 12 8.82 7.68 8.29
N ARG A 13 9.30 7.46 7.05
CA ARG A 13 9.55 8.52 6.08
C ARG A 13 8.27 9.28 5.72
N ASN A 14 7.18 8.57 5.44
CA ASN A 14 5.92 9.21 5.07
C ASN A 14 5.38 10.08 6.19
N ARG A 15 5.43 9.60 7.43
CA ARG A 15 4.98 10.36 8.57
C ARG A 15 5.84 11.60 8.85
N PHE A 16 7.15 11.50 8.62
CA PHE A 16 8.02 12.68 8.63
C PHE A 16 7.63 13.72 7.57
N ILE A 17 7.33 13.27 6.34
CA ILE A 17 6.98 14.17 5.22
C ILE A 17 5.59 14.79 5.38
N HIS A 18 4.61 14.03 5.86
CA HIS A 18 3.20 14.41 5.86
C HIS A 18 2.68 14.92 7.21
N GLU A 19 3.24 14.42 8.32
CA GLU A 19 2.78 14.75 9.69
C GLU A 19 3.84 15.53 10.49
N ALA A 20 5.01 15.81 9.89
CA ALA A 20 6.16 16.49 10.52
C ALA A 20 6.69 15.79 11.79
N GLU A 21 6.36 14.50 11.97
CA GLU A 21 6.82 13.72 13.12
C GLU A 21 8.26 13.25 12.91
N ILE A 22 9.16 13.64 13.81
CA ILE A 22 10.57 13.26 13.76
C ILE A 22 10.79 12.08 14.71
N LYS A 23 11.24 10.94 14.16
CA LYS A 23 11.74 9.80 14.93
C LYS A 23 13.23 9.62 14.71
N LEU A 24 13.95 9.34 15.79
CA LEU A 24 15.35 8.96 15.72
C LEU A 24 15.51 7.57 15.08
N GLY A 25 16.64 7.34 14.41
CA GLY A 25 16.95 6.03 13.82
C GLY A 25 16.91 4.88 14.84
N SER A 26 17.35 5.13 16.08
CA SER A 26 17.27 4.17 17.18
C SER A 26 15.82 3.80 17.51
N GLN A 27 14.92 4.78 17.58
CA GLN A 27 13.49 4.53 17.87
C GLN A 27 12.82 3.71 16.77
N ILE A 28 13.23 3.90 15.51
CA ILE A 28 12.76 3.11 14.38
C ILE A 28 13.29 1.66 14.49
N ALA A 29 14.56 1.48 14.85
CA ALA A 29 15.17 0.17 15.05
C ALA A 29 14.57 -0.58 16.26
N ASP A 30 14.28 0.11 17.34
CA ASP A 30 13.61 -0.43 18.52
C ASP A 30 12.19 -0.87 18.18
N PHE A 31 11.44 -0.03 17.44
CA PHE A 31 10.12 -0.39 16.93
C PHE A 31 10.17 -1.63 16.04
N MET A 32 11.10 -1.70 15.08
CA MET A 32 11.27 -2.88 14.23
C MET A 32 11.58 -4.14 15.05
N SER A 33 12.47 -4.03 16.04
CA SER A 33 12.88 -5.16 16.88
C SER A 33 11.74 -5.67 17.74
N ASN A 34 10.94 -4.77 18.32
CA ASN A 34 9.77 -5.14 19.10
C ASN A 34 8.67 -5.74 18.21
N TYR A 35 8.44 -5.17 17.04
CA TYR A 35 7.47 -5.70 16.07
C TYR A 35 7.83 -7.11 15.57
N LEU A 36 9.12 -7.38 15.32
CA LEU A 36 9.58 -8.73 14.96
C LEU A 36 9.41 -9.72 16.11
N LYS A 37 9.72 -9.32 17.35
CA LYS A 37 9.50 -10.15 18.54
C LYS A 37 8.02 -10.48 18.75
N GLU A 38 7.14 -9.50 18.56
CA GLU A 38 5.69 -9.70 18.61
C GLU A 38 5.23 -10.66 17.51
N GLN A 39 5.74 -10.52 16.29
CA GLN A 39 5.44 -11.42 15.18
C GLN A 39 5.86 -12.87 15.46
N ASP A 40 7.04 -13.09 16.03
CA ASP A 40 7.51 -14.43 16.41
C ASP A 40 6.74 -15.01 17.61
N GLY A 41 6.38 -14.17 18.59
CA GLY A 41 5.52 -14.55 19.71
C GLY A 41 4.10 -14.93 19.30
N LEU A 42 3.57 -14.32 18.24
CA LEU A 42 2.27 -14.66 17.65
C LEU A 42 2.32 -15.94 16.80
N ASN A 43 3.46 -16.23 16.16
CA ASN A 43 3.65 -17.47 15.40
C ASN A 43 3.73 -18.73 16.28
N THR A 44 4.08 -18.59 17.56
CA THR A 44 4.24 -19.72 18.49
C THR A 44 2.98 -20.07 19.29
N ASN A 45 2.03 -19.15 19.43
CA ASN A 45 0.89 -19.30 20.35
C ASN A 45 -0.51 -19.27 19.69
N LEU A 46 -0.59 -19.19 18.36
CA LEU A 46 -1.86 -19.21 17.67
C LEU A 46 -2.06 -20.59 17.00
N PRO A 47 -3.16 -21.32 17.29
CA PRO A 47 -3.55 -22.43 16.43
C PRO A 47 -3.81 -21.81 15.07
N VAL A 48 -2.96 -22.14 14.08
CA VAL A 48 -2.93 -21.63 12.69
C VAL A 48 -4.21 -20.87 12.41
N ARG A 49 -4.24 -19.60 12.81
CA ARG A 49 -5.42 -18.78 12.57
C ARG A 49 -5.26 -18.58 11.08
N GLN A 50 -5.99 -19.38 10.31
CA GLN A 50 -6.19 -19.14 8.90
C GLN A 50 -6.70 -17.72 8.88
N PHE A 51 -5.79 -16.78 8.70
CA PHE A 51 -6.11 -15.51 8.13
C PHE A 51 -6.67 -15.91 6.78
N HIS A 52 -7.97 -16.14 6.75
CA HIS A 52 -8.78 -15.81 5.61
C HIS A 52 -8.64 -14.29 5.46
N ILE A 53 -7.44 -13.82 5.10
CA ILE A 53 -7.33 -12.82 4.04
C ILE A 53 -8.17 -13.49 2.98
N GLY A 54 -9.42 -13.06 2.84
CA GLY A 54 -10.30 -13.58 1.81
C GLY A 54 -9.54 -13.34 0.53
N ARG A 55 -8.82 -14.38 0.06
CA ARG A 55 -8.06 -14.32 -1.18
C ARG A 55 -9.13 -13.93 -2.17
N TRP A 56 -9.01 -12.74 -2.74
CA TRP A 56 -10.03 -12.27 -3.66
C TRP A 56 -10.21 -13.36 -4.71
N VAL A 57 -11.41 -13.93 -4.76
CA VAL A 57 -11.82 -14.92 -5.76
C VAL A 57 -12.66 -14.15 -6.75
N ALA A 58 -12.33 -14.24 -8.03
CA ALA A 58 -13.16 -13.66 -9.07
C ALA A 58 -14.56 -14.28 -9.00
N LEU A 59 -15.60 -13.45 -9.07
CA LEU A 59 -16.96 -13.96 -9.24
C LEU A 59 -17.02 -14.74 -10.55
N ASN A 60 -17.68 -15.91 -10.54
CA ASN A 60 -17.85 -16.72 -11.74
C ASN A 60 -18.38 -15.87 -12.90
N GLY A 61 -17.61 -15.77 -13.98
CA GLY A 61 -17.93 -14.98 -15.18
C GLY A 61 -17.13 -13.67 -15.34
N LEU A 62 -16.48 -13.15 -14.29
CA LEU A 62 -15.58 -11.99 -14.40
C LEU A 62 -14.16 -12.44 -14.71
N ARG A 63 -13.72 -12.19 -15.95
CA ARG A 63 -12.38 -12.58 -16.44
C ARG A 63 -11.25 -11.68 -15.92
N LEU A 64 -11.58 -10.44 -15.55
CA LEU A 64 -10.62 -9.41 -15.16
C LEU A 64 -11.16 -8.54 -14.02
N LYS A 65 -10.27 -8.16 -13.10
CA LYS A 65 -10.50 -7.12 -12.10
C LYS A 65 -9.51 -5.99 -12.31
N ILE A 66 -10.03 -4.78 -12.42
CA ILE A 66 -9.24 -3.55 -12.54
C ILE A 66 -9.37 -2.81 -11.21
N ASN A 67 -8.24 -2.54 -10.56
CA ASN A 67 -8.18 -1.61 -9.44
C ASN A 67 -7.37 -0.40 -9.89
N PHE A 68 -7.83 0.78 -9.53
CA PHE A 68 -7.09 2.01 -9.70
C PHE A 68 -7.09 2.79 -8.39
N ASP A 69 -6.10 3.64 -8.21
CA ASP A 69 -5.96 4.55 -7.08
C ASP A 69 -5.17 5.79 -7.53
N ALA A 70 -5.28 6.89 -6.78
CA ALA A 70 -4.54 8.11 -7.06
C ALA A 70 -3.86 8.67 -5.81
N THR A 71 -2.60 9.06 -5.96
CA THR A 71 -1.92 9.90 -4.96
C THR A 71 -1.89 11.35 -5.44
N PHE A 72 -2.12 12.30 -4.53
CA PHE A 72 -2.20 13.73 -4.87
C PHE A 72 -1.24 14.58 -4.05
N ASN A 73 -0.48 15.44 -4.72
CA ASN A 73 0.41 16.42 -4.14
C ASN A 73 -0.18 17.83 -4.25
N LYS A 74 -0.86 18.28 -3.19
CA LYS A 74 -1.48 19.61 -3.11
C LYS A 74 -0.49 20.77 -3.27
N LYS A 75 0.79 20.61 -2.89
CA LYS A 75 1.78 21.70 -3.00
C LYS A 75 2.17 21.99 -4.45
N ARG A 76 2.08 20.98 -5.32
CA ARG A 76 2.47 21.06 -6.73
C ARG A 76 1.30 20.93 -7.70
N ASN A 77 0.10 20.65 -7.20
CA ASN A 77 -1.06 20.28 -8.01
C ASN A 77 -0.72 19.15 -8.99
N GLU A 78 -0.04 18.13 -8.49
CA GLU A 78 0.37 16.94 -9.25
C GLU A 78 -0.37 15.73 -8.69
N SER A 79 -0.65 14.74 -9.53
CA SER A 79 -1.10 13.43 -9.07
C SER A 79 -0.34 12.30 -9.75
N CYS A 80 -0.43 11.12 -9.16
CA CYS A 80 0.06 9.89 -9.74
C CYS A 80 -1.04 8.85 -9.66
N SER A 81 -1.52 8.42 -10.82
CA SER A 81 -2.54 7.39 -10.98
C SER A 81 -1.89 6.03 -11.06
N GLU A 82 -2.41 5.06 -10.33
CA GLU A 82 -1.96 3.67 -10.32
C GLU A 82 -3.09 2.76 -10.79
N LEU A 83 -2.73 1.75 -11.59
CA LEU A 83 -3.65 0.77 -12.17
C LEU A 83 -3.06 -0.62 -11.97
N VAL A 84 -3.90 -1.56 -11.51
CA VAL A 84 -3.54 -2.98 -11.39
C VAL A 84 -4.68 -3.83 -11.94
N ILE A 85 -4.37 -4.59 -12.99
CA ILE A 85 -5.28 -5.54 -13.62
C ILE A 85 -4.92 -6.96 -13.17
N ARG A 86 -5.92 -7.68 -12.69
CA ARG A 86 -5.80 -9.08 -12.25
C ARG A 86 -6.70 -9.99 -13.07
N ASN A 87 -6.24 -11.20 -13.35
CA ASN A 87 -7.07 -12.24 -13.96
C ASN A 87 -7.94 -12.96 -12.91
N GLU A 88 -8.73 -13.93 -13.37
CA GLU A 88 -9.60 -14.76 -12.53
C GLU A 88 -8.88 -15.54 -11.42
N LYS A 89 -7.57 -15.80 -11.59
CA LYS A 89 -6.71 -16.50 -10.61
C LYS A 89 -6.11 -15.54 -9.56
N ALA A 90 -6.51 -14.27 -9.60
CA ALA A 90 -5.97 -13.14 -8.83
C ALA A 90 -4.52 -12.75 -9.17
N GLU A 91 -3.98 -13.27 -10.27
CA GLU A 91 -2.63 -12.96 -10.75
C GLU A 91 -2.64 -11.58 -11.42
N VAL A 92 -1.64 -10.75 -11.12
CA VAL A 92 -1.48 -9.44 -11.77
C VAL A 92 -0.97 -9.68 -13.19
N ILE A 93 -1.76 -9.28 -14.19
CA ILE A 93 -1.40 -9.41 -15.61
C ILE A 93 -0.87 -8.10 -16.20
N CYS A 94 -1.22 -6.97 -15.58
CA CYS A 94 -0.77 -5.65 -16.00
C CYS A 94 -0.79 -4.70 -14.79
N SER A 95 0.20 -3.84 -14.72
CA SER A 95 0.19 -2.65 -13.87
C SER A 95 0.67 -1.44 -14.65
N LYS A 96 0.13 -0.27 -14.33
CA LYS A 96 0.52 1.00 -14.96
C LYS A 96 0.50 2.10 -13.92
N THR A 97 1.44 3.03 -14.08
CA THR A 97 1.52 4.25 -13.28
C THR A 97 1.62 5.43 -14.24
N VAL A 98 0.87 6.51 -13.97
CA VAL A 98 0.85 7.71 -14.82
C VAL A 98 0.95 8.95 -13.94
N MET A 99 1.90 9.83 -14.27
CA MET A 99 2.05 11.13 -13.62
C MET A 99 1.17 12.15 -14.33
N HIS A 100 0.45 12.95 -13.55
CA HIS A 100 -0.36 14.06 -14.03
C HIS A 100 0.08 15.37 -13.36
N VAL A 101 0.09 16.44 -14.15
CA VAL A 101 0.38 17.81 -13.70
C VAL A 101 -0.89 18.64 -13.82
N ASN A 102 -0.97 19.74 -13.06
CA ASN A 102 -2.10 20.67 -13.05
C ASN A 102 -3.45 20.04 -12.63
N ILE A 103 -3.41 19.10 -11.68
CA ILE A 103 -4.59 18.48 -11.10
C ILE A 103 -5.16 19.40 -10.01
N PRO A 104 -6.42 19.87 -10.12
CA PRO A 104 -6.95 20.94 -9.28
C PRO A 104 -7.35 20.47 -7.87
N SER A 105 -7.55 19.17 -7.65
CA SER A 105 -8.00 18.62 -6.37
C SER A 105 -7.74 17.13 -6.25
N ILE A 106 -7.81 16.61 -5.03
CA ILE A 106 -7.74 15.17 -4.76
C ILE A 106 -8.89 14.40 -5.43
N PHE A 107 -10.08 15.00 -5.50
CA PHE A 107 -11.22 14.41 -6.21
C PHE A 107 -10.94 14.28 -7.71
N ALA A 108 -10.34 15.31 -8.32
CA ALA A 108 -9.92 15.25 -9.71
C ALA A 108 -8.82 14.20 -9.93
N ALA A 109 -7.90 14.01 -8.96
CA ALA A 109 -6.89 12.96 -9.04
C ALA A 109 -7.51 11.56 -9.09
N GLU A 110 -8.47 11.26 -8.21
CA GLU A 110 -9.21 9.99 -8.20
C GLU A 110 -9.99 9.78 -9.51
N ALA A 111 -10.70 10.81 -9.95
CA ALA A 111 -11.44 10.75 -11.22
C ALA A 111 -10.51 10.50 -12.43
N MET A 112 -9.29 11.04 -12.41
CA MET A 112 -8.27 10.79 -13.44
C MET A 112 -7.68 9.39 -13.37
N ALA A 113 -7.62 8.73 -12.21
CA ALA A 113 -7.18 7.35 -12.11
C ALA A 113 -8.20 6.35 -12.66
N CYS A 114 -9.49 6.73 -12.65
CA CYS A 114 -10.58 5.97 -13.28
C CYS A 114 -10.59 6.04 -14.83
N PHE A 115 -9.83 6.97 -15.44
CA PHE A 115 -9.95 7.35 -16.85
C PHE A 115 -8.83 6.75 -17.70
#